data_AF-A0A7G1KGJ7-F1
#
_entry.id   AF-A0A7G1KGJ7-F1
#
_cell.length_a   1.000
_cell.length_b   1.000
_cell.length_c   1.000
_cell.angle_alpha   90.00
_cell.angle_beta   90.00
_cell.angle_gamma   90.00
#
_symmetry.space_group_name_H-M   'P 1'
#
loop_
_entity.id
_entity.type
_entity.pdbx_description
1 polymer ?
#
loop_
_entity_poly.entity_id
_entity_poly.type
_entity_poly.pdbx_seq_one_letter_code
_entity_poly.pdbx_strand_id
1 'polypeptide(L)'
;MTSGAHVRHLRHQVHDALSKGATLHIGGTADGQVFAPTVLGDADPAMIVLTQQTLGPILPVVRVADAAAAATMANDPCGPCASIWTDDDAAGRYLAGRLLAARVGRNDVSIHLAPPGYM
;
A
#
# COMPACT_ATOMS: atom_id res chain seq x y z
N MET A 1 -1.68 18.12 -4.22
CA MET A 1 -1.69 17.95 -2.76
C MET A 1 -2.42 19.11 -2.13
N THR A 2 -3.02 18.93 -0.96
CA THR A 2 -3.95 19.91 -0.35
C THR A 2 -3.25 21.05 0.41
N SER A 3 -1.96 20.91 0.74
CA SER A 3 -1.18 21.95 1.41
C SER A 3 0.32 21.72 1.27
N GLY A 4 1.12 22.75 1.57
CA GLY A 4 2.57 22.60 1.68
C GLY A 4 3.01 21.68 2.81
N ALA A 5 2.23 21.58 3.90
CA ALA A 5 2.50 20.62 4.98
C ALA A 5 2.34 19.18 4.50
N HIS A 6 1.32 18.90 3.68
CA HIS A 6 1.12 17.59 3.08
C HIS A 6 2.28 17.22 2.15
N VAL A 7 2.76 18.14 1.30
CA VAL A 7 3.96 17.91 0.46
C VAL A 7 5.19 17.56 1.31
N ARG A 8 5.42 18.27 2.42
CA ARG A 8 6.54 17.96 3.33
C ARG A 8 6.41 16.58 3.96
N HIS A 9 5.21 16.17 4.35
CA HIS A 9 4.96 14.82 4.87
C HIS A 9 5.33 13.74 3.83
N LEU A 10 4.90 13.90 2.58
CA LEU A 10 5.24 12.96 1.50
C LEU A 10 6.74 12.91 1.22
N ARG A 11 7.41 14.07 1.19
CA ARG A 11 8.88 14.13 1.02
C ARG A 11 9.59 13.41 2.16
N HIS A 12 9.12 13.57 3.40
CA HIS A 12 9.68 12.88 4.55
C HIS A 12 9.53 11.36 4.45
N GLN A 13 8.36 10.88 4.03
CA GLN A 13 8.12 9.44 3.80
C GLN A 13 9.05 8.86 2.73
N VAL A 14 9.23 9.54 1.60
CA VAL A 14 10.16 9.11 0.54
C VAL A 14 11.60 9.11 1.04
N HIS A 15 12.02 10.16 1.74
CA HIS A 15 13.38 10.26 2.27
C HIS A 15 13.67 9.16 3.30
N ASP A 16 12.74 8.91 4.23
CA ASP A 16 12.85 7.84 5.22
C ASP A 16 13.06 6.48 4.53
N ALA A 17 12.20 6.13 3.56
CA ALA A 17 12.30 4.89 2.81
C ALA A 17 13.67 4.74 2.11
N LEU A 18 14.12 5.79 1.40
CA LEU A 18 15.40 5.77 0.69
C LEU A 18 16.59 5.64 1.64
N SER A 19 16.56 6.33 2.79
CA SER A 19 17.61 6.23 3.80
C SER A 19 17.71 4.84 4.45
N LYS A 20 16.63 4.05 4.39
CA LYS A 20 16.55 2.68 4.89
C LYS A 20 16.76 1.63 3.80
N GLY A 21 17.06 2.03 2.57
CA GLY A 21 17.43 1.13 1.49
C GLY A 21 16.32 0.79 0.49
N ALA A 22 15.18 1.49 0.52
CA ALA A 22 14.17 1.35 -0.54
C ALA A 22 14.73 1.80 -1.90
N THR A 23 14.23 1.19 -2.97
CA THR A 23 14.56 1.55 -4.34
C THR A 23 13.53 2.54 -4.90
N LEU A 24 13.95 3.74 -5.30
CA LEU A 24 13.08 4.67 -6.03
C LEU A 24 13.03 4.30 -7.52
N HIS A 25 11.91 3.75 -7.99
CA HIS A 25 11.74 3.40 -9.40
C HIS A 25 11.32 4.61 -10.26
N ILE A 26 10.45 5.46 -9.73
CA ILE A 26 9.94 6.66 -10.41
C ILE A 26 9.45 7.68 -9.37
N GLY A 27 9.43 8.96 -9.72
CA GLY A 27 8.83 10.02 -8.92
C GLY A 27 9.78 10.55 -7.84
N GLY A 28 9.26 10.72 -6.62
CA GLY A 28 10.02 11.25 -5.47
C GLY A 28 10.20 12.76 -5.47
N THR A 29 9.57 13.47 -6.40
CA THR A 29 9.70 14.92 -6.59
C THR A 29 8.37 15.64 -6.42
N ALA A 30 8.46 16.94 -6.14
CA ALA A 30 7.29 17.80 -6.09
C ALA A 30 7.60 19.19 -6.64
N ASP A 31 6.66 19.74 -7.40
CA ASP A 31 6.65 21.11 -7.89
C ASP A 31 5.46 21.85 -7.27
N GLY A 32 5.74 22.84 -6.41
CA GLY A 32 4.73 23.48 -5.57
C GLY A 32 3.92 22.46 -4.76
N GLN A 33 2.61 22.37 -5.06
CA GLN A 33 1.69 21.42 -4.44
C GLN A 33 1.43 20.16 -5.29
N VAL A 34 2.09 20.01 -6.43
CA VAL A 34 2.00 18.82 -7.28
C VAL A 34 3.11 17.86 -6.87
N PHE A 35 2.74 16.68 -6.37
CA PHE A 35 3.69 15.61 -6.03
C PHE A 35 3.62 14.53 -7.12
N ALA A 36 4.77 14.16 -7.68
CA ALA A 36 4.81 13.19 -8.77
C ALA A 36 4.40 11.79 -8.29
N PRO A 37 3.66 11.00 -9.09
CA PRO A 37 3.43 9.58 -8.80
C PRO A 37 4.76 8.87 -8.54
N THR A 38 4.83 8.16 -7.41
CA THR A 38 6.07 7.62 -6.87
C THR A 38 5.93 6.15 -6.58
N VAL A 39 6.88 5.34 -7.05
CA VAL A 39 6.92 3.90 -6.76
C VAL A 39 8.22 3.59 -6.02
N LEU A 40 8.07 3.02 -4.83
CA LEU A 40 9.17 2.58 -3.97
C LEU A 40 9.19 1.05 -3.96
N GLY A 41 10.24 0.45 -4.53
CA GLY A 41 10.53 -0.97 -4.40
C GLY A 41 11.29 -1.27 -3.12
N ASP A 42 11.33 -2.55 -2.76
CA ASP A 42 12.08 -3.05 -1.59
C ASP A 42 11.68 -2.33 -0.29
N ALA A 43 10.39 -2.01 -0.16
CA ALA A 43 9.88 -1.43 1.07
C ALA A 43 9.79 -2.52 2.16
N ASP A 44 10.05 -2.13 3.42
CA ASP A 44 9.95 -3.02 4.57
C ASP A 44 9.28 -2.34 5.79
N PRO A 45 8.80 -3.11 6.79
CA PRO A 45 8.04 -2.58 7.92
C PRO A 45 8.75 -1.53 8.78
N ALA A 46 10.07 -1.36 8.69
CA ALA A 46 10.79 -0.31 9.40
C ALA A 46 10.58 1.08 8.74
N MET A 47 10.05 1.13 7.51
CA MET A 47 9.84 2.36 6.76
C MET A 47 8.48 3.01 7.05
N ILE A 48 8.46 4.34 7.15
CA ILE A 48 7.25 5.11 7.50
C ILE A 48 6.12 4.89 6.48
N VAL A 49 6.45 4.73 5.20
CA VAL A 49 5.46 4.48 4.12
C VAL A 49 4.60 3.23 4.34
N LEU A 50 5.01 2.29 5.18
CA LEU A 50 4.23 1.08 5.50
C LEU A 50 3.52 1.15 6.85
N THR A 51 3.88 2.10 7.72
CA THR A 51 3.32 2.22 9.08
C THR A 51 2.42 3.44 9.26
N GLN A 52 2.50 4.42 8.35
CA GLN A 52 1.71 5.64 8.39
C GLN A 52 1.04 5.91 7.04
N GLN A 53 -0.23 6.30 7.10
CA GLN A 53 -1.04 6.56 5.92
C GLN A 53 -0.49 7.74 5.10
N THR A 54 -0.06 7.47 3.87
CA THR A 54 0.55 8.46 2.96
C THR A 54 -0.42 9.57 2.53
N LEU A 55 -1.66 9.24 2.16
CA LEU A 55 -2.64 10.18 1.58
C LEU A 55 -2.16 10.94 0.32
N GLY A 56 -1.18 10.40 -0.38
CA GLY A 56 -0.59 10.95 -1.59
C GLY A 56 -0.21 9.85 -2.58
N PRO A 57 0.30 10.22 -3.77
CA PRO A 57 0.52 9.28 -4.87
C PRO A 57 1.83 8.51 -4.71
N ILE A 58 2.02 7.82 -3.57
CA ILE A 58 3.17 6.96 -3.30
C ILE A 58 2.68 5.51 -3.18
N LEU A 59 3.29 4.62 -3.96
CA LEU A 59 3.04 3.18 -3.94
C LEU A 59 4.29 2.46 -3.42
N PRO A 60 4.33 2.05 -2.14
CA PRO A 60 5.34 1.13 -1.64
C PRO A 60 5.05 -0.30 -2.13
N VAL A 61 6.10 -1.02 -2.52
CA VAL A 61 6.03 -2.41 -2.99
C VAL A 61 6.92 -3.26 -2.09
N VAL A 62 6.30 -4.25 -1.45
CA VAL A 62 6.95 -5.21 -0.57
C VAL A 62 7.02 -6.55 -1.28
N ARG A 63 8.20 -7.17 -1.30
CA ARG A 63 8.33 -8.57 -1.72
C ARG A 63 8.08 -9.48 -0.52
N VAL A 64 7.28 -10.52 -0.73
CA VAL A 64 6.96 -11.53 0.27
C VAL A 64 7.25 -12.91 -0.30
N ALA A 65 7.59 -13.86 0.57
CA ALA A 65 8.00 -15.21 0.14
C ALA A 65 6.82 -16.04 -0.39
N ASP A 66 5.65 -15.90 0.23
CA ASP A 66 4.46 -16.68 -0.07
C ASP A 66 3.16 -15.98 0.37
N ALA A 67 2.03 -16.64 0.15
CA ALA A 67 0.71 -16.14 0.51
C ALA A 67 0.51 -15.97 2.02
N ALA A 68 1.12 -16.82 2.86
CA ALA A 68 0.99 -16.68 4.31
C ALA A 68 1.73 -15.42 4.80
N ALA A 69 2.96 -15.20 4.30
CA ALA A 69 3.73 -13.99 4.56
C ALA A 69 3.01 -12.73 4.04
N ALA A 70 2.35 -12.81 2.88
CA ALA A 70 1.53 -11.72 2.34
C ALA A 70 0.39 -11.34 3.30
N ALA A 71 -0.33 -12.32 3.84
CA ALA A 71 -1.42 -12.08 4.78
C ALA A 71 -0.91 -11.47 6.09
N THR A 72 0.20 -11.98 6.64
CA THR A 72 0.84 -11.39 7.83
C THR A 72 1.23 -9.94 7.59
N MET A 73 1.90 -9.65 6.47
CA MET A 73 2.32 -8.28 6.11
C MET A 73 1.13 -7.33 5.94
N ALA A 74 0.06 -7.77 5.29
CA ALA A 74 -1.12 -6.93 5.02
C ALA A 74 -1.98 -6.66 6.28
N ASN A 75 -1.83 -7.46 7.32
CA ASN A 75 -2.61 -7.36 8.55
C ASN A 75 -1.97 -6.45 9.61
N ASP A 76 -0.73 -5.99 9.43
CA ASP A 76 -0.02 -5.18 10.42
C ASP A 76 0.80 -4.02 9.80
N PRO A 77 0.31 -2.77 9.87
CA PRO A 77 -1.01 -2.40 10.36
C PRO A 77 -2.11 -2.77 9.36
N CYS A 78 -3.25 -3.23 9.87
CA CYS A 78 -4.40 -3.56 9.03
C CYS A 78 -5.03 -2.31 8.40
N GLY A 79 -5.27 -2.36 7.08
CA GLY A 79 -6.00 -1.34 6.33
C GLY A 79 -7.51 -1.59 6.28
N PRO A 80 -8.31 -0.58 5.85
CA PRO A 80 -9.77 -0.73 5.75
C PRO A 80 -10.20 -1.69 4.62
N CYS A 81 -9.33 -1.93 3.66
CA CYS A 81 -9.61 -2.62 2.41
C CYS A 81 -8.38 -3.41 1.96
N ALA A 82 -8.59 -4.60 1.41
CA ALA A 82 -7.56 -5.40 0.77
C ALA A 82 -8.05 -5.93 -0.59
N SER A 83 -7.12 -6.20 -1.50
CA SER A 83 -7.41 -6.72 -2.83
C SER A 83 -6.42 -7.83 -3.16
N ILE A 84 -6.94 -8.97 -3.56
CA ILE A 84 -6.17 -10.16 -3.95
C ILE A 84 -6.24 -10.28 -5.47
N TRP A 85 -5.10 -10.40 -6.13
CA TRP A 85 -5.00 -10.58 -7.58
C TRP A 85 -4.40 -11.95 -7.88
N THR A 86 -5.22 -12.86 -8.39
CA THR A 86 -4.83 -14.24 -8.70
C THR A 86 -5.85 -14.89 -9.64
N ASP A 87 -5.39 -15.78 -10.51
CA ASP A 87 -6.22 -16.70 -11.29
C ASP A 87 -6.51 -18.02 -10.54
N ASP A 88 -5.74 -18.33 -9.49
CA ASP A 88 -5.95 -19.46 -8.59
C ASP A 88 -7.08 -19.19 -7.58
N ASP A 89 -8.20 -19.88 -7.78
CA ASP A 89 -9.39 -19.79 -6.95
C ASP A 89 -9.17 -20.27 -5.50
N ALA A 90 -8.34 -21.30 -5.30
CA ALA A 90 -8.02 -21.81 -3.97
C ALA A 90 -7.12 -20.85 -3.21
N ALA A 91 -6.08 -20.30 -3.86
CA ALA A 91 -5.23 -19.27 -3.27
C ALA A 91 -6.02 -18.01 -2.91
N GLY A 92 -6.95 -17.59 -3.79
CA GLY A 92 -7.83 -16.46 -3.55
C GLY A 92 -8.70 -16.64 -2.31
N ARG A 93 -9.37 -17.80 -2.16
CA ARG A 93 -10.16 -18.11 -0.96
C ARG A 93 -9.30 -18.23 0.30
N TYR A 94 -8.12 -18.84 0.17
CA TYR A 94 -7.18 -19.01 1.27
C TYR A 94 -6.77 -17.66 1.88
N LEU A 95 -6.40 -16.70 1.04
CA LEU A 95 -6.02 -15.35 1.44
C LEU A 95 -7.23 -14.56 1.97
N ALA A 96 -8.38 -14.65 1.29
CA ALA A 96 -9.58 -13.92 1.70
C ALA A 96 -10.03 -14.27 3.12
N GLY A 97 -9.89 -15.54 3.54
CA GLY A 97 -10.19 -15.96 4.92
C GLY A 97 -9.16 -15.57 5.98
N ARG A 98 -8.06 -14.91 5.61
CA ARG A 98 -6.94 -14.56 6.52
C ARG A 98 -6.65 -13.07 6.62
N LEU A 99 -7.16 -12.27 5.67
CA LEU A 99 -7.02 -10.82 5.73
C LEU A 99 -8.03 -10.25 6.73
N LEU A 100 -7.54 -9.37 7.61
CA LEU A 100 -8.34 -8.72 8.65
C LEU A 100 -9.02 -7.43 8.16
N ALA A 101 -8.75 -7.02 6.92
CA ALA A 101 -9.35 -5.84 6.33
C ALA A 101 -10.88 -5.99 6.28
N ALA A 102 -11.61 -4.91 6.59
CA ALA A 102 -13.07 -4.94 6.66
C ALA A 102 -13.73 -5.30 5.31
N ARG A 103 -13.05 -5.04 4.19
CA ARG A 103 -13.48 -5.43 2.85
C ARG A 103 -12.32 -6.09 2.12
N VAL A 104 -12.58 -7.25 1.52
CA VAL A 104 -11.59 -7.99 0.73
C VAL A 104 -12.16 -8.27 -0.66
N GLY A 105 -11.51 -7.72 -1.67
CA GLY A 105 -11.83 -7.96 -3.08
C GLY A 105 -10.95 -9.01 -3.72
N ARG A 106 -11.45 -9.66 -4.77
CA ARG A 106 -10.65 -10.51 -5.66
C ARG A 106 -10.71 -9.99 -7.09
N ASN A 107 -9.55 -9.78 -7.69
CA ASN A 107 -9.37 -9.26 -9.06
C ASN A 107 -10.11 -7.93 -9.28
N ASP A 108 -10.25 -7.14 -8.21
CA ASP A 108 -10.87 -5.81 -8.20
C ASP A 108 -10.29 -4.97 -7.05
N VAL A 109 -10.07 -3.69 -7.30
CA VAL A 109 -9.59 -2.67 -6.35
C VAL A 109 -10.69 -1.69 -5.92
N SER A 110 -11.81 -1.69 -6.63
CA SER A 110 -12.94 -0.77 -6.44
C SER A 110 -13.81 -1.14 -5.23
N ILE A 111 -13.41 -2.14 -4.44
CA ILE A 111 -14.18 -2.64 -3.30
C ILE A 111 -14.40 -1.61 -2.19
N HIS A 112 -13.60 -0.54 -2.19
CA HIS A 112 -13.77 0.59 -1.29
C HIS A 112 -14.98 1.47 -1.64
N LEU A 113 -15.52 1.31 -2.86
CA LEU A 113 -16.72 1.99 -3.36
C LEU A 113 -17.99 1.13 -3.23
N ALA A 114 -17.85 -0.15 -2.89
CA ALA A 114 -18.99 -1.06 -2.79
C ALA A 114 -19.89 -0.71 -1.58
N PRO A 115 -21.22 -0.64 -1.75
CA PRO A 115 -22.14 -0.43 -0.64
C PRO A 115 -22.04 -1.55 0.41
N PRO A 116 -22.29 -1.26 1.70
CA PRO A 116 -22.39 -2.31 2.72
C PRO A 116 -23.46 -3.36 2.34
N GLY A 117 -23.08 -4.64 2.31
CA GLY A 117 -24.00 -5.77 2.05
C GLY A 117 -23.98 -6.37 0.64
N TYR A 118 -23.03 -6.00 -0.23
CA TYR A 118 -22.92 -6.54 -1.60
C TYR A 118 -21.80 -7.59 -1.80
N MET A 119 -21.35 -8.26 -0.74
CA MET A 119 -20.38 -9.37 -0.81
C MET A 119 -20.88 -10.57 -0.03
#